data_AF-A0A9D8R8W4-F1
#
_entry.id   AF-A0A9D8R8W4-F1
#
_cell.length_a   1.000
_cell.length_b   1.000
_cell.length_c   1.000
_cell.angle_alpha   90.00
_cell.angle_beta   90.00
_cell.angle_gamma   90.00
#
_symmetry.space_group_name_H-M   'P 1'
#
loop_
_entity.id
_entity.type
_entity.pdbx_description
1 polymer ?
#
loop_
_entity_poly.entity_id
_entity_poly.type
_entity_poly.pdbx_seq_one_letter_code
_entity_poly.pdbx_strand_id
1 'polypeptide(L)'
;MADNYLERREEALKSSGRTVVRRNTPSLDTLLRKNRSHRGYDTSYVVSMRQLRTIVSVNDKIPSSKNWQILRFKLLDAASGGKDFCRLLRLGALLPELHLPLPGTEPQAFIVVCTTVPVNRSVDIDLGIALQSMALKAVEIGLNALIIRAFNPQEIKQVLGLELEPIAVLAVGKGAETIVLDEVPAGSDLSYYRKDGVHHVPKIRVDDLLL
;
A
#
# COMPACT_ATOMS: atom_id res chain seq x y z
N MET A 1 40.58 -17.40 13.27
CA MET A 1 40.59 -17.70 11.82
C MET A 1 39.19 -17.46 11.31
N ALA A 2 39.02 -16.46 10.42
CA ALA A 2 37.72 -16.14 9.85
C ALA A 2 37.28 -17.28 8.92
N ASP A 3 36.06 -17.77 9.11
CA ASP A 3 35.51 -18.90 8.39
C ASP A 3 35.08 -18.48 6.97
N ASN A 4 35.76 -18.98 5.94
CA ASN A 4 35.44 -18.79 4.51
C ASN A 4 34.18 -19.56 4.10
N TYR A 5 33.10 -19.45 4.88
CA TYR A 5 31.81 -20.10 4.59
C TYR A 5 31.20 -19.57 3.29
N LEU A 6 31.30 -18.25 3.05
CA LEU A 6 30.75 -17.61 1.85
C LEU A 6 31.48 -18.05 0.58
N GLU A 7 32.81 -18.07 0.61
CA GLU A 7 33.62 -18.50 -0.54
C GLU A 7 33.39 -19.98 -0.87
N ARG A 8 33.37 -20.86 0.14
CA ARG A 8 33.07 -22.29 -0.06
C ARG A 8 31.67 -22.52 -0.63
N ARG A 9 30.69 -21.70 -0.25
CA ARG A 9 29.33 -21.79 -0.79
C ARG A 9 29.26 -21.31 -2.24
N GLU A 10 30.01 -20.27 -2.60
CA GLU A 10 30.11 -19.78 -3.97
C GLU A 10 30.80 -20.78 -4.89
N GLU A 11 31.88 -21.43 -4.43
CA GLU A 11 32.55 -22.50 -5.16
C GLU A 11 31.64 -23.72 -5.37
N ALA A 12 30.89 -24.13 -4.33
CA ALA A 12 29.91 -25.22 -4.42
C ALA A 12 28.74 -24.89 -5.37
N LEU A 13 28.33 -23.63 -5.45
CA LEU A 13 27.29 -23.19 -6.39
C LEU A 13 27.81 -23.18 -7.84
N LYS A 14 29.03 -22.68 -8.06
CA LYS A 14 29.70 -22.67 -9.38
C LYS A 14 29.94 -24.09 -9.90
N SER A 15 30.33 -25.03 -9.04
CA SER A 15 30.55 -26.43 -9.43
C SER A 15 29.25 -27.21 -9.72
N SER A 16 28.11 -26.76 -9.17
CA SER A 16 26.81 -27.43 -9.34
C SER A 16 26.07 -27.13 -10.64
N GLY A 17 26.57 -26.23 -11.50
CA GLY A 17 25.89 -25.82 -12.74
C GLY A 17 24.53 -25.13 -12.52
N ARG A 18 24.17 -24.78 -11.27
CA ARG A 18 22.94 -24.06 -10.95
C ARG A 18 23.13 -22.58 -11.27
N THR A 19 22.40 -22.08 -12.25
CA THR A 19 22.26 -20.63 -12.49
C THR A 19 21.70 -19.99 -11.22
N VAL A 20 22.53 -19.23 -10.50
CA VAL A 20 22.05 -18.40 -9.39
C VAL A 20 21.20 -17.30 -10.01
N VAL A 21 19.88 -17.49 -10.02
CA VAL A 21 18.94 -16.40 -10.29
C VAL A 21 19.10 -15.40 -9.13
N ARG A 22 19.93 -14.37 -9.32
CA ARG A 22 19.96 -13.22 -8.41
C ARG A 22 18.58 -12.57 -8.47
N ARG A 23 17.72 -12.90 -7.50
CA ARG A 23 16.56 -12.05 -7.19
C ARG A 23 17.13 -10.78 -6.59
N ASN A 24 17.37 -9.77 -7.42
CA ASN A 24 17.72 -8.45 -6.92
C ASN A 24 16.53 -7.94 -6.11
N THR A 25 16.70 -7.84 -4.80
CA THR A 25 15.76 -7.15 -3.93
C THR A 25 15.64 -5.69 -4.43
N PRO A 26 14.43 -5.17 -4.65
CA PRO A 26 14.27 -3.80 -5.11
C PRO A 26 14.89 -2.82 -4.11
N SER A 27 15.55 -1.77 -4.60
CA SER A 27 16.01 -0.69 -3.74
C SER A 27 14.82 0.06 -3.12
N LEU A 28 15.06 0.78 -2.03
CA LEU A 28 14.05 1.65 -1.43
C LEU A 28 13.51 2.65 -2.47
N ASP A 29 14.38 3.27 -3.28
CA ASP A 29 13.97 4.18 -4.35
C ASP A 29 13.07 3.50 -5.37
N THR A 30 13.34 2.23 -5.71
CA THR A 30 12.49 1.46 -6.61
C THR A 30 11.10 1.26 -6.01
N LEU A 31 11.03 0.90 -4.72
CA LEU A 31 9.76 0.72 -4.01
C LEU A 31 8.99 2.05 -3.90
N LEU A 32 9.68 3.14 -3.53
CA LEU A 32 9.09 4.47 -3.42
C LEU A 32 8.60 5.00 -4.76
N ARG A 33 9.31 4.76 -5.87
CA ARG A 33 8.86 5.17 -7.21
C ARG A 33 7.66 4.34 -7.70
N LYS A 34 7.63 3.05 -7.38
CA LYS A 34 6.52 2.15 -7.76
C LYS A 34 5.29 2.26 -6.85
N ASN A 35 5.45 2.71 -5.61
CA ASN A 35 4.36 2.93 -4.66
C ASN A 35 3.53 4.16 -5.08
N ARG A 36 2.61 3.93 -6.02
CA ARG A 36 1.61 4.87 -6.50
C ARG A 36 0.23 4.44 -6.00
N SER A 37 -0.68 5.41 -5.89
CA SER A 37 -2.06 5.20 -5.45
C SER A 37 -2.91 4.63 -6.59
N HIS A 38 -2.97 3.30 -6.69
CA HIS A 38 -3.78 2.62 -7.70
C HIS A 38 -5.25 2.60 -7.30
N ARG A 39 -6.13 3.02 -8.21
CA ARG A 39 -7.58 3.06 -8.01
C ARG A 39 -8.29 2.02 -8.86
N GLY A 40 -7.61 1.45 -9.85
CA GLY A 40 -8.07 0.32 -10.66
C GLY A 40 -7.13 -0.89 -10.53
N TYR A 41 -7.72 -2.08 -10.44
CA TYR A 41 -7.04 -3.35 -10.23
C TYR A 41 -7.47 -4.42 -11.22
N ASP A 42 -6.58 -5.36 -11.52
CA ASP A 42 -6.88 -6.54 -12.32
C ASP A 42 -7.67 -7.53 -11.46
N THR A 43 -8.97 -7.67 -11.76
CA THR A 43 -9.89 -8.53 -11.02
C THR A 43 -9.69 -10.03 -11.28
N SER A 44 -8.89 -10.41 -12.27
CA SER A 44 -8.51 -11.82 -12.48
C SER A 44 -7.47 -12.30 -11.45
N TYR A 45 -6.73 -11.37 -10.86
CA TYR A 45 -5.75 -11.66 -9.82
C TYR A 45 -6.41 -11.71 -8.44
N VAL A 46 -6.39 -12.88 -7.80
CA VAL A 46 -6.90 -13.04 -6.43
C VAL A 46 -5.80 -12.78 -5.40
N VAL A 47 -5.92 -11.69 -4.64
CA VAL A 47 -5.08 -11.45 -3.45
C VAL A 47 -5.48 -12.41 -2.35
N SER A 48 -4.53 -13.23 -1.90
CA SER A 48 -4.75 -14.20 -0.82
C SER A 48 -4.67 -13.56 0.57
N MET A 49 -5.40 -14.14 1.54
CA MET A 49 -5.23 -13.81 2.97
C MET A 49 -3.78 -13.90 3.45
N ARG A 50 -2.98 -14.83 2.90
CA ARG A 50 -1.55 -14.92 3.23
C ARG A 50 -0.80 -13.65 2.83
N GLN A 51 -1.07 -13.10 1.65
CA GLN A 51 -0.44 -11.86 1.20
C GLN A 51 -0.87 -10.67 2.06
N LEU A 52 -2.15 -10.55 2.40
CA LEU A 52 -2.63 -9.51 3.32
C LEU A 52 -1.94 -9.59 4.69
N ARG A 53 -1.79 -10.81 5.23
CA ARG A 53 -1.04 -11.03 6.48
C ARG A 53 0.43 -10.66 6.34
N THR A 54 1.07 -11.01 5.22
CA THR A 54 2.45 -10.58 4.92
C THR A 54 2.58 -9.07 4.90
N ILE A 55 1.61 -8.35 4.32
CA ILE A 55 1.59 -6.89 4.32
C ILE A 55 1.48 -6.34 5.74
N VAL A 56 0.53 -6.82 6.54
CA VAL A 56 0.36 -6.38 7.93
C VAL A 56 1.57 -6.71 8.81
N SER A 57 2.31 -7.77 8.50
CA SER A 57 3.51 -8.19 9.26
C SER A 57 4.70 -7.22 9.20
N VAL A 58 4.56 -6.04 8.61
CA VAL A 58 5.54 -4.96 8.83
C VAL A 58 5.37 -4.30 10.20
N ASN A 59 4.17 -4.34 10.77
CA ASN A 59 3.83 -3.60 11.99
C ASN A 59 4.54 -4.11 13.25
N ASP A 60 5.14 -5.30 13.21
CA ASP A 60 5.98 -5.86 14.28
C ASP A 60 7.44 -5.35 14.25
N LYS A 61 7.83 -4.62 13.19
CA LYS A 61 9.20 -4.16 12.92
C LYS A 61 9.34 -2.64 12.88
N ILE A 62 8.23 -1.91 12.76
CA ILE A 62 8.23 -0.45 12.59
C ILE A 62 8.06 0.26 13.94
N PRO A 63 8.55 1.51 14.06
CA PRO A 63 8.39 2.27 15.29
C PRO A 63 6.92 2.67 15.51
N SER A 64 6.58 2.88 16.79
CA SER A 64 5.33 3.50 17.23
C SER A 64 5.60 4.41 18.43
N SER A 65 4.73 5.40 18.63
CA SER A 65 4.83 6.36 19.71
C SER A 65 4.89 5.65 21.06
N LYS A 66 5.96 5.89 21.84
CA LYS A 66 6.23 5.19 23.13
C LYS A 66 6.17 3.65 23.04
N ASN A 67 6.31 3.10 21.83
CA ASN A 67 6.12 1.69 21.51
C ASN A 67 4.71 1.13 21.83
N TRP A 68 3.68 1.97 21.81
CA TRP A 68 2.33 1.58 22.26
C TRP A 68 1.61 0.58 21.35
N GLN A 69 1.94 0.52 20.06
CA GLN A 69 1.37 -0.47 19.13
C GLN A 69 -0.18 -0.54 19.17
N ILE A 70 -0.81 0.64 19.12
CA ILE A 70 -2.26 0.85 19.30
C ILE A 70 -3.12 0.45 18.09
N LEU A 71 -2.51 0.11 16.97
CA LEU A 71 -3.24 -0.22 15.74
C LEU A 71 -3.68 -1.69 15.72
N ARG A 72 -4.86 -1.94 15.17
CA ARG A 72 -5.41 -3.28 14.90
C ARG A 72 -5.86 -3.37 13.46
N PHE A 73 -5.87 -4.58 12.89
CA PHE A 73 -6.06 -4.78 11.45
C PHE A 73 -7.12 -5.84 11.19
N LYS A 74 -8.16 -5.49 10.45
CA LYS A 74 -9.15 -6.43 9.90
C LYS A 74 -8.83 -6.66 8.43
N LEU A 75 -8.59 -7.92 8.07
CA LEU A 75 -8.29 -8.33 6.70
C LEU A 75 -9.59 -8.72 6.00
N LEU A 76 -9.72 -8.28 4.74
CA LEU A 76 -10.79 -8.69 3.85
C LEU A 76 -10.20 -9.07 2.50
N ASP A 77 -10.56 -10.23 1.98
CA ASP A 77 -10.31 -10.60 0.59
C ASP A 77 -11.64 -10.82 -0.16
N ALA A 78 -11.57 -11.23 -1.42
CA ALA A 78 -12.75 -11.46 -2.23
C ALA A 78 -13.70 -12.51 -1.63
N ALA A 79 -13.16 -13.54 -0.96
CA ALA A 79 -13.93 -14.62 -0.35
C ALA A 79 -14.57 -14.20 0.98
N SER A 80 -13.98 -13.23 1.68
CA SER A 80 -14.50 -12.71 2.95
C SER A 80 -15.31 -11.41 2.81
N GLY A 81 -15.86 -11.12 1.62
CA GLY A 81 -16.77 -9.98 1.40
C GLY A 81 -16.11 -8.69 0.91
N GLY A 82 -14.84 -8.73 0.46
CA GLY A 82 -14.14 -7.54 -0.05
C GLY A 82 -14.85 -6.87 -1.23
N LYS A 83 -15.49 -7.63 -2.12
CA LYS A 83 -16.25 -7.09 -3.26
C LYS A 83 -17.35 -6.13 -2.83
N ASP A 84 -18.16 -6.52 -1.84
CA ASP A 84 -19.25 -5.69 -1.35
C ASP A 84 -18.72 -4.52 -0.51
N PHE A 85 -17.65 -4.76 0.25
CA PHE A 85 -17.00 -3.74 1.07
C PHE A 85 -16.52 -2.53 0.26
N CYS A 86 -16.09 -2.72 -0.99
CA CYS A 86 -15.62 -1.64 -1.86
C CYS A 86 -16.67 -0.51 -2.02
N ARG A 87 -17.97 -0.83 -1.95
CA ARG A 87 -19.06 0.15 -2.12
C ARG A 87 -19.12 1.19 -1.00
N LEU A 88 -18.50 0.92 0.14
CA LEU A 88 -18.45 1.83 1.30
C LEU A 88 -17.34 2.89 1.17
N LEU A 89 -16.51 2.80 0.12
CA LEU A 89 -15.30 3.61 -0.04
C LEU A 89 -15.50 4.64 -1.15
N ARG A 90 -14.92 5.83 -0.99
CA ARG A 90 -14.87 6.84 -2.06
C ARG A 90 -13.44 7.00 -2.58
N LEU A 91 -13.29 6.89 -3.90
CA LEU A 91 -12.00 6.96 -4.59
C LEU A 91 -12.00 8.12 -5.58
N GLY A 92 -10.84 8.78 -5.73
CA GLY A 92 -10.63 9.77 -6.78
C GLY A 92 -11.40 11.09 -6.58
N ALA A 93 -11.35 11.66 -5.37
CA ALA A 93 -12.10 12.87 -5.03
C ALA A 93 -11.89 14.08 -5.97
N LEU A 94 -10.73 14.20 -6.64
CA LEU A 94 -10.46 15.28 -7.62
C LEU A 94 -10.86 14.92 -9.06
N LEU A 95 -11.37 13.70 -9.28
CA LEU A 95 -11.85 13.22 -10.58
C LEU A 95 -13.26 12.63 -10.44
N PRO A 96 -14.23 13.40 -9.87
CA PRO A 96 -15.58 12.90 -9.59
C PRO A 96 -16.30 12.41 -10.86
N GLU A 97 -16.02 13.01 -12.01
CA GLU A 97 -16.60 12.66 -13.31
C GLU A 97 -16.24 11.24 -13.77
N LEU A 98 -15.11 10.70 -13.32
CA LEU A 98 -14.65 9.36 -13.70
C LEU A 98 -15.29 8.25 -12.87
N HIS A 99 -15.98 8.59 -11.78
CA HIS A 99 -16.67 7.63 -10.91
C HIS A 99 -15.78 6.43 -10.51
N LEU A 100 -14.57 6.70 -10.01
CA LEU A 100 -13.60 5.65 -9.69
C LEU A 100 -14.04 4.77 -8.51
N PRO A 101 -13.67 3.47 -8.48
CA PRO A 101 -12.93 2.71 -9.50
C PRO A 101 -13.72 2.52 -10.81
N LEU A 102 -13.04 2.36 -11.95
CA LEU A 102 -13.74 2.06 -13.20
C LEU A 102 -14.41 0.68 -13.12
N PRO A 103 -15.58 0.48 -13.77
CA PRO A 103 -16.27 -0.80 -13.75
C PRO A 103 -15.37 -1.96 -14.17
N GLY A 104 -15.37 -3.04 -13.38
CA GLY A 104 -14.52 -4.22 -13.63
C GLY A 104 -13.07 -4.05 -13.19
N THR A 105 -12.73 -2.96 -12.50
CA THR A 105 -11.39 -2.72 -11.92
C THR A 105 -11.43 -2.52 -10.41
N GLU A 106 -12.54 -2.89 -9.76
CA GLU A 106 -12.77 -2.65 -8.35
C GLU A 106 -11.75 -3.43 -7.48
N PRO A 107 -11.16 -2.80 -6.45
CA PRO A 107 -10.38 -3.54 -5.47
C PRO A 107 -11.25 -4.57 -4.75
N GLN A 108 -10.69 -5.74 -4.50
CA GLN A 108 -11.40 -6.84 -3.83
C GLN A 108 -10.71 -7.29 -2.53
N ALA A 109 -9.58 -6.67 -2.18
CA ALA A 109 -8.85 -7.01 -0.97
C ALA A 109 -8.44 -5.74 -0.21
N PHE A 110 -8.63 -5.78 1.11
CA PHE A 110 -8.53 -4.62 1.98
C PHE A 110 -7.89 -4.99 3.32
N ILE A 111 -7.19 -4.00 3.88
CA ILE A 111 -6.75 -4.00 5.27
C ILE A 111 -7.41 -2.79 5.93
N VAL A 112 -8.42 -3.04 6.77
CA VAL A 112 -9.05 -1.99 7.57
C VAL A 112 -8.20 -1.80 8.83
N VAL A 113 -7.74 -0.58 9.05
CA VAL A 113 -6.91 -0.21 10.20
C VAL A 113 -7.82 0.43 11.25
N CYS A 114 -7.80 -0.12 12.45
CA CYS A 114 -8.51 0.39 13.62
C CYS A 114 -7.53 0.83 14.71
N THR A 115 -8.02 1.60 15.68
CA THR A 115 -7.24 2.01 16.87
C THR A 115 -7.87 1.47 18.16
N THR A 116 -7.04 1.15 19.15
CA THR A 116 -7.48 0.78 20.52
C THR A 116 -7.65 1.97 21.45
N VAL A 117 -7.28 3.17 21.01
CA VAL A 117 -7.40 4.43 21.77
C VAL A 117 -8.03 5.51 20.90
N PRO A 118 -8.64 6.56 21.48
CA PRO A 118 -9.14 7.69 20.70
C PRO A 118 -8.05 8.30 19.81
N VAL A 119 -8.44 8.73 18.60
CA VAL A 119 -7.52 9.35 17.65
C VAL A 119 -6.92 10.62 18.25
N ASN A 120 -5.60 10.71 18.15
CA ASN A 120 -4.81 11.87 18.55
C ASN A 120 -3.57 11.97 17.64
N ARG A 121 -2.74 12.99 17.85
CA ARG A 121 -1.55 13.22 17.04
C ARG A 121 -0.59 12.02 16.98
N SER A 122 -0.38 11.30 18.09
CA SER A 122 0.46 10.10 18.10
C SER A 122 -0.15 8.99 17.25
N VAL A 123 -1.48 8.83 17.28
CA VAL A 123 -2.20 7.86 16.45
C VAL A 123 -2.03 8.18 14.97
N ASP A 124 -2.19 9.44 14.56
CA ASP A 124 -2.01 9.83 13.15
C ASP A 124 -0.57 9.60 12.65
N ILE A 125 0.44 9.83 13.50
CA ILE A 125 1.85 9.56 13.17
C ILE A 125 2.08 8.04 13.00
N ASP A 126 1.66 7.24 13.98
CA ASP A 126 1.80 5.79 13.94
C ASP A 126 1.03 5.19 12.75
N LEU A 127 -0.16 5.74 12.45
CA LEU A 127 -0.97 5.37 11.28
C LEU A 127 -0.23 5.65 9.98
N GLY A 128 0.38 6.83 9.82
CA GLY A 128 1.16 7.18 8.63
C GLY A 128 2.35 6.24 8.40
N ILE A 129 3.09 5.93 9.47
CA ILE A 129 4.21 4.98 9.44
C ILE A 129 3.71 3.59 9.00
N ALA A 130 2.66 3.08 9.64
CA ALA A 130 2.06 1.78 9.33
C ALA A 130 1.58 1.69 7.88
N LEU A 131 0.80 2.66 7.42
CA LEU A 131 0.23 2.67 6.07
C LEU A 131 1.31 2.72 5.00
N GLN A 132 2.34 3.56 5.17
CA GLN A 132 3.44 3.66 4.21
C GLN A 132 4.25 2.36 4.15
N SER A 133 4.59 1.79 5.32
CA SER A 133 5.32 0.52 5.38
C SER A 133 4.53 -0.63 4.76
N MET A 134 3.22 -0.72 5.01
CA MET A 134 2.34 -1.73 4.41
C MET A 134 2.24 -1.55 2.89
N ALA A 135 2.08 -0.32 2.41
CA ALA A 135 2.03 -0.04 0.98
C ALA A 135 3.36 -0.41 0.28
N LEU A 136 4.51 -0.13 0.89
CA LEU A 136 5.81 -0.56 0.36
C LEU A 136 5.97 -2.08 0.37
N LYS A 137 5.49 -2.76 1.41
CA LYS A 137 5.48 -4.23 1.45
C LYS A 137 4.60 -4.82 0.35
N ALA A 138 3.45 -4.21 0.05
CA ALA A 138 2.60 -4.62 -1.07
C ALA A 138 3.36 -4.53 -2.41
N VAL A 139 4.07 -3.42 -2.66
CA VAL A 139 4.92 -3.23 -3.85
C VAL A 139 6.06 -4.24 -3.91
N GLU A 140 6.72 -4.50 -2.79
CA GLU A 140 7.82 -5.49 -2.71
C GLU A 140 7.36 -6.89 -3.14
N ILE A 141 6.13 -7.29 -2.78
CA ILE A 141 5.56 -8.59 -3.16
C ILE A 141 4.81 -8.57 -4.50
N GLY A 142 4.96 -7.49 -5.29
CA GLY A 142 4.44 -7.38 -6.66
C GLY A 142 2.97 -6.96 -6.77
N LEU A 143 2.41 -6.39 -5.69
CA LEU A 143 1.07 -5.81 -5.62
C LEU A 143 1.15 -4.28 -5.56
N ASN A 144 0.00 -3.64 -5.52
CA ASN A 144 -0.19 -2.21 -5.46
C ASN A 144 -1.20 -1.88 -4.38
N ALA A 145 -1.17 -0.64 -3.87
CA ALA A 145 -2.03 -0.23 -2.78
C ALA A 145 -2.61 1.17 -2.95
N LEU A 146 -3.71 1.42 -2.25
CA LEU A 146 -4.31 2.73 -2.08
C LEU A 146 -4.72 2.93 -0.64
N ILE A 147 -4.24 4.01 -0.04
CA ILE A 147 -4.65 4.47 1.29
C ILE A 147 -5.93 5.28 1.13
N ILE A 148 -6.96 4.93 1.89
CA ILE A 148 -8.29 5.54 1.84
C ILE A 148 -8.67 5.98 3.25
N ARG A 149 -9.00 7.27 3.40
CA ARG A 149 -9.64 7.84 4.61
C ARG A 149 -11.04 8.42 4.32
N ALA A 150 -11.46 8.42 3.05
CA ALA A 150 -12.76 8.92 2.61
C ALA A 150 -13.81 7.78 2.67
N PHE A 151 -14.37 7.58 3.85
CA PHE A 151 -15.44 6.60 4.12
C PHE A 151 -16.23 7.02 5.37
N ASN A 152 -17.37 6.37 5.62
CA ASN A 152 -18.12 6.53 6.87
C ASN A 152 -17.64 5.49 7.90
N PRO A 153 -16.99 5.90 9.01
CA PRO A 153 -16.46 4.94 9.99
C PRO A 153 -17.56 4.13 10.69
N GLN A 154 -18.73 4.73 10.95
CA GLN A 154 -19.83 4.03 11.63
C GLN A 154 -20.44 2.94 10.74
N GLU A 155 -20.59 3.23 9.44
CA GLU A 155 -21.06 2.26 8.47
C GLU A 155 -20.10 1.07 8.34
N ILE A 156 -18.79 1.34 8.27
CA ILE A 156 -17.77 0.27 8.27
C ILE A 156 -17.82 -0.55 9.57
N LYS A 157 -17.94 0.09 10.73
CA LYS A 157 -18.07 -0.64 12.01
C LYS A 157 -19.27 -1.58 11.99
N GLN A 158 -20.41 -1.10 11.53
CA GLN A 158 -21.64 -1.88 11.48
C GLN A 158 -21.51 -3.05 10.50
N VAL A 159 -21.07 -2.81 9.27
CA VAL A 159 -20.96 -3.85 8.22
C VAL A 159 -19.96 -4.94 8.59
N LEU A 160 -18.85 -4.57 9.25
CA LEU A 160 -17.79 -5.51 9.61
C LEU A 160 -17.88 -6.04 11.04
N GLY A 161 -18.87 -5.61 11.83
CA GLY A 161 -19.02 -5.97 13.24
C GLY A 161 -17.81 -5.58 14.09
N LEU A 162 -17.25 -4.38 13.86
CA LEU A 162 -16.06 -3.92 14.58
C LEU A 162 -16.42 -3.24 15.89
N GLU A 163 -15.77 -3.65 16.97
CA GLU A 163 -15.82 -2.94 18.26
C GLU A 163 -14.97 -1.66 18.22
N LEU A 164 -13.81 -1.74 17.56
CA LEU A 164 -12.85 -0.64 17.42
C LEU A 164 -13.21 0.32 16.28
N GLU A 165 -12.76 1.57 16.40
CA GLU A 165 -12.97 2.59 15.38
C GLU A 165 -12.03 2.39 14.18
N PRO A 166 -12.56 2.24 12.94
CA PRO A 166 -11.77 2.21 11.72
C PRO A 166 -11.31 3.62 11.36
N ILE A 167 -10.01 3.80 11.12
CA ILE A 167 -9.38 5.11 10.90
C ILE A 167 -8.72 5.22 9.52
N ALA A 168 -8.45 4.09 8.86
CA ALA A 168 -8.01 4.04 7.47
C ALA A 168 -8.34 2.69 6.85
N VAL A 169 -8.35 2.64 5.52
CA VAL A 169 -8.42 1.41 4.74
C VAL A 169 -7.27 1.40 3.74
N LEU A 170 -6.57 0.28 3.62
CA LEU A 170 -5.62 0.03 2.54
C LEU A 170 -6.27 -0.94 1.54
N ALA A 171 -6.62 -0.46 0.36
CA ALA A 171 -7.01 -1.34 -0.75
C ALA A 171 -5.75 -1.94 -1.39
N VAL A 172 -5.76 -3.23 -1.70
CA VAL A 172 -4.60 -3.99 -2.20
C VAL A 172 -5.01 -4.84 -3.40
N GLY A 173 -4.15 -4.90 -4.41
CA GLY A 173 -4.39 -5.73 -5.59
C GLY A 173 -3.28 -5.62 -6.62
N LYS A 174 -3.43 -6.29 -7.76
CA LYS A 174 -2.57 -6.06 -8.92
C LYS A 174 -3.07 -4.82 -9.65
N GLY A 175 -2.29 -3.75 -9.70
CA GLY A 175 -2.72 -2.51 -10.35
C GLY A 175 -2.95 -2.69 -11.84
N ALA A 176 -4.04 -2.13 -12.36
CA ALA A 176 -4.42 -2.16 -13.79
C ALA A 176 -4.34 -0.77 -14.44
N GLU A 177 -3.47 0.10 -13.92
CA GLU A 177 -3.36 1.49 -14.34
C GLU A 177 -1.89 1.87 -14.55
N THR A 178 -1.67 2.79 -15.50
CA THR A 178 -0.39 3.45 -15.67
C THR A 178 -0.40 4.75 -14.88
N ILE A 179 0.57 4.92 -13.99
CA ILE A 179 0.70 6.11 -13.14
C ILE A 179 2.11 6.66 -13.30
N VAL A 180 2.22 7.96 -13.62
CA VAL A 180 3.48 8.66 -13.77
C VAL A 180 3.57 9.83 -12.78
N LEU A 181 4.81 10.17 -12.42
CA LEU A 181 5.08 11.36 -11.64
C LEU A 181 5.53 12.47 -12.56
N ASP A 182 4.93 13.64 -12.42
CA ASP A 182 5.36 14.85 -13.09
C ASP A 182 6.12 15.70 -12.08
N GLU A 183 7.39 15.99 -12.35
CA GLU A 183 8.17 16.87 -11.50
C GLU A 183 7.77 18.33 -11.75
N VAL A 184 7.44 19.07 -10.69
CA VAL A 184 6.94 20.46 -10.76
C VAL A 184 7.65 21.34 -9.73
N PRO A 185 7.77 22.66 -9.98
CA PRO A 185 8.31 23.59 -8.99
C PRO A 185 7.32 23.88 -7.84
N ALA A 186 7.82 24.38 -6.72
CA ALA A 186 6.97 24.91 -5.65
C ALA A 186 5.99 25.99 -6.15
N GLY A 187 4.76 25.96 -5.62
CA GLY A 187 3.67 26.86 -6.03
C GLY A 187 2.85 26.39 -7.25
N SER A 188 3.23 25.28 -7.90
CA SER A 188 2.43 24.66 -8.96
C SER A 188 1.12 24.05 -8.42
N ASP A 189 0.13 23.84 -9.31
CA ASP A 189 -1.04 23.02 -8.98
C ASP A 189 -0.63 21.56 -8.78
N LEU A 190 -1.02 20.98 -7.64
CA LEU A 190 -0.72 19.60 -7.25
C LEU A 190 -1.89 18.65 -7.47
N SER A 191 -2.99 19.12 -8.06
CA SER A 191 -4.13 18.30 -8.41
C SER A 191 -3.70 17.19 -9.38
N TYR A 192 -3.93 15.94 -8.98
CA TYR A 192 -3.71 14.81 -9.88
C TYR A 192 -4.75 14.82 -11.00
N TYR A 193 -4.36 14.36 -12.19
CA TYR A 193 -5.23 14.36 -13.36
C TYR A 193 -5.08 13.06 -14.16
N ARG A 194 -5.94 12.86 -15.16
CA ARG A 194 -5.78 11.80 -16.16
C ARG A 194 -5.70 12.39 -17.56
N LYS A 195 -4.77 11.88 -18.35
CA LYS A 195 -4.59 12.22 -19.75
C LYS A 195 -4.22 10.96 -20.52
N ASP A 196 -4.90 10.72 -21.64
CA ASP A 196 -4.64 9.58 -22.52
C ASP A 196 -4.57 8.22 -21.79
N GLY A 197 -5.43 8.03 -20.79
CA GLY A 197 -5.48 6.80 -19.97
C GLY A 197 -4.39 6.67 -18.89
N VAL A 198 -3.48 7.65 -18.78
CA VAL A 198 -2.42 7.70 -17.77
C VAL A 198 -2.84 8.59 -16.61
N HIS A 199 -2.57 8.15 -15.37
CA HIS A 199 -2.76 8.97 -14.18
C HIS A 199 -1.48 9.74 -13.86
N HIS A 200 -1.58 11.06 -13.82
CA HIS A 200 -0.46 11.96 -13.59
C HIS A 200 -0.52 12.51 -12.17
N VAL A 201 0.61 12.45 -11.46
CA VAL A 201 0.73 12.93 -10.09
C VAL A 201 1.87 13.95 -10.02
N PRO A 202 1.56 15.25 -9.94
CA PRO A 202 2.56 16.29 -9.71
C PRO A 202 3.34 16.06 -8.41
N LYS A 203 4.66 16.26 -8.44
CA LYS A 203 5.57 16.16 -7.29
C LYS A 203 6.55 17.33 -7.28
N ILE A 204 6.59 18.03 -6.16
CA ILE A 204 7.54 19.12 -5.93
C ILE A 204 8.97 18.58 -5.99
N ARG A 205 9.85 19.32 -6.67
CA ARG A 205 11.29 19.05 -6.74
C ARG A 205 11.93 18.99 -5.37
N VAL A 206 12.97 18.16 -5.21
CA VAL A 206 13.65 18.04 -3.91
C VAL A 206 14.25 19.37 -3.47
N ASP A 207 14.85 20.14 -4.38
CA ASP A 207 15.46 21.43 -4.07
C ASP A 207 14.44 22.45 -3.53
N ASP A 208 13.20 22.36 -4.00
CA ASP A 208 12.09 23.21 -3.56
C ASP A 208 11.43 22.72 -2.26
N LEU A 209 11.81 21.53 -1.74
CA LEU A 209 11.37 21.01 -0.44
C LEU A 209 12.32 21.39 0.71
N LEU A 210 13.52 21.87 0.38
CA LEU A 210 14.55 22.26 1.34
C LEU A 210 14.37 23.74 1.74
N LEU A 211 14.81 24.08 2.96
CA LEU A 211 14.79 25.44 3.51
C LEU A 211 16.20 26.01 3.65
#